data_AF-A0A1D6IJE6-F1
#
_entry.id   AF-A0A1D6IJE6-F1
#
_cell.length_a   1.000
_cell.length_b   1.000
_cell.length_c   1.000
_cell.angle_alpha   90.00
_cell.angle_beta   90.00
_cell.angle_gamma   90.00
#
_symmetry.space_group_name_H-M   'P 1'
#
loop_
_entity.id
_entity.type
_entity.pdbx_description
1 polymer ?
#
loop_
_entity_poly.entity_id
_entity_poly.type
_entity_poly.pdbx_seq_one_letter_code
_entity_poly.pdbx_strand_id
1 'polypeptide(L)'
;MAERAWSHAMEKKTAGTNAKQRIYMLGRFRKAVKWASLFSQLCSVKGDSRTSLEAEAYASYMKGALFFEQDKNIDAAMINFKNTRAIYEELGKYGSIENQLLCRQRIDEVEPMIDFCSHKLGGSYLQAHELLDTANDLLKAKMEAVLSETRSQQAASMTEFKWLGRTFPITNAKTRVSILKAQQLERDLSAAATESVAADKKLAIFDKIFSAYHDARSCIRNDLASAGNAEDIKDDLNGLDKAVSAVLGLRTIERNQLLVSIGKSKFTKHRDEKNERTTKPEELVRLYDLLIQI
;
A
#
# COMPACT_ATOMS: atom_id res chain seq x y z
N MET A 1 14.20 -23.88 -12.19
CA MET A 1 15.66 -23.77 -12.48
C MET A 1 16.39 -22.82 -11.53
N ALA A 2 15.78 -21.68 -11.15
CA ALA A 2 16.33 -20.77 -10.14
C ALA A 2 16.52 -21.47 -8.77
N GLU A 3 15.47 -22.09 -8.22
CA GLU A 3 15.51 -22.81 -6.93
C GLU A 3 16.60 -23.88 -6.85
N ARG A 4 16.80 -24.67 -7.91
CA ARG A 4 17.88 -25.68 -7.93
C ARG A 4 19.27 -25.04 -7.84
N ALA A 5 19.49 -23.92 -8.53
CA ALA A 5 20.76 -23.22 -8.44
C ALA A 5 20.95 -22.57 -7.06
N TRP A 6 19.87 -22.05 -6.48
CA TRP A 6 19.85 -21.47 -5.14
C TRP A 6 20.16 -22.50 -4.05
N SER A 7 19.50 -23.66 -4.06
CA SER A 7 19.72 -24.72 -3.07
C SER A 7 21.16 -25.21 -3.06
N HIS A 8 21.76 -25.41 -4.24
CA HIS A 8 23.18 -25.76 -4.35
C HIS A 8 24.12 -24.65 -3.86
N ALA A 9 23.74 -23.38 -3.98
CA ALA A 9 24.53 -22.29 -3.41
C ALA A 9 24.45 -22.32 -1.88
N MET A 10 23.25 -22.49 -1.32
CA MET A 10 23.03 -22.54 0.13
C MET A 10 23.69 -23.74 0.80
N GLU A 11 23.63 -24.92 0.19
CA GLU A 11 24.34 -26.12 0.67
C GLU A 11 25.85 -25.87 0.82
N LYS A 12 26.47 -25.13 -0.13
CA LYS A 12 27.90 -24.79 -0.05
C LYS A 12 28.19 -23.67 0.93
N LYS A 13 27.24 -22.78 1.20
CA LYS A 13 27.35 -21.75 2.23
C LYS A 13 27.37 -22.37 3.64
N THR A 14 26.49 -23.33 3.90
CA THR A 14 26.35 -23.96 5.24
C THR A 14 27.48 -24.94 5.56
N ALA A 15 28.05 -25.60 4.56
CA ALA A 15 29.14 -26.57 4.73
C ALA A 15 30.51 -25.96 5.09
N GLY A 16 30.61 -24.63 5.25
CA GLY A 16 31.86 -23.90 5.45
C GLY A 16 32.58 -23.65 4.12
N THR A 17 32.90 -22.39 3.82
CA THR A 17 33.45 -21.99 2.51
C THR A 17 34.94 -21.70 2.53
N ASN A 18 35.72 -22.58 1.89
CA ASN A 18 37.08 -22.27 1.42
C ASN A 18 36.99 -21.36 0.17
N ALA A 19 38.06 -20.65 -0.20
CA ALA A 19 38.04 -19.69 -1.32
C ALA A 19 37.49 -20.28 -2.64
N LYS A 20 37.85 -21.53 -2.97
CA LYS A 20 37.34 -22.24 -4.16
C LYS A 20 35.82 -22.52 -4.07
N GLN A 21 35.34 -22.92 -2.89
CA GLN A 21 33.91 -23.18 -2.66
C GLN A 21 33.11 -21.88 -2.70
N ARG A 22 33.67 -20.77 -2.21
CA ARG A 22 33.06 -19.43 -2.31
C ARG A 22 32.87 -19.02 -3.78
N ILE A 23 33.87 -19.24 -4.65
CA ILE A 23 33.75 -18.94 -6.09
C ILE A 23 32.62 -19.77 -6.72
N TYR A 24 32.57 -21.08 -6.43
CA TYR A 24 31.52 -21.96 -6.93
C TYR A 24 30.12 -21.52 -6.45
N MET A 25 29.99 -21.23 -5.15
CA MET A 25 28.76 -20.73 -4.53
C MET A 25 28.28 -19.45 -5.22
N LEU A 26 29.15 -18.45 -5.39
CA LEU A 26 28.82 -17.22 -6.09
C LEU A 26 28.41 -17.47 -7.55
N GLY A 27 29.05 -18.43 -8.24
CA GLY A 27 28.63 -18.87 -9.58
C GLY A 27 27.22 -19.45 -9.59
N ARG A 28 26.82 -20.19 -8.56
CA ARG A 28 25.47 -20.73 -8.40
C ARG A 28 24.45 -19.63 -8.09
N PHE A 29 24.77 -18.67 -7.23
CA PHE A 29 23.92 -17.50 -7.01
C PHE A 29 23.70 -16.68 -8.28
N ARG A 30 24.75 -16.42 -9.08
CA ARG A 30 24.59 -15.74 -10.38
C ARG A 30 23.65 -16.49 -11.31
N LYS A 31 23.74 -17.83 -11.34
CA LYS A 31 22.83 -18.66 -12.13
C LYS A 31 21.40 -18.56 -11.61
N ALA A 32 21.18 -18.58 -10.30
CA ALA A 32 19.85 -18.40 -9.69
C ALA A 32 19.24 -17.05 -10.08
N VAL A 33 20.01 -15.96 -9.91
CA VAL A 33 19.61 -14.59 -10.29
C VAL A 33 19.25 -14.48 -11.77
N LYS A 34 20.04 -15.09 -12.67
CA LYS A 34 19.74 -15.11 -14.11
C LYS A 34 18.36 -15.71 -14.38
N TRP A 35 18.07 -16.87 -13.79
CA TRP A 35 16.78 -17.53 -13.97
C TRP A 35 15.62 -16.78 -13.33
N ALA A 36 15.82 -16.21 -12.14
CA ALA A 36 14.80 -15.40 -11.47
C ALA A 36 14.48 -14.11 -12.25
N SER A 37 15.50 -13.47 -12.83
CA SER A 37 15.29 -12.29 -13.68
C SER A 37 14.52 -12.63 -14.95
N LEU A 38 14.84 -13.76 -15.60
CA LEU A 38 14.08 -14.23 -16.77
C LEU A 38 12.64 -14.58 -16.40
N PHE A 39 12.43 -15.22 -15.25
CA PHE A 39 11.09 -15.53 -14.74
C PHE A 39 10.28 -14.26 -14.48
N SER A 40 10.85 -13.27 -13.80
CA SER A 40 10.21 -11.97 -13.59
C SER A 40 9.86 -11.26 -14.90
N GLN A 41 10.74 -11.29 -15.91
CA GLN A 41 10.44 -10.76 -17.24
C GLN A 41 9.27 -11.48 -17.92
N LEU A 42 9.23 -12.82 -17.83
CA LEU A 42 8.13 -13.60 -18.39
C LEU A 42 6.79 -13.26 -17.71
N CYS A 43 6.78 -13.22 -16.38
CA CYS A 43 5.61 -12.85 -15.60
C CYS A 43 5.16 -11.43 -15.93
N SER A 44 6.07 -10.47 -16.09
CA SER A 44 5.71 -9.10 -16.49
C SER A 44 5.01 -9.00 -17.85
N VAL A 45 5.17 -9.98 -18.74
CA VAL A 45 4.55 -9.99 -20.08
C VAL A 45 3.30 -10.88 -20.12
N LYS A 46 3.27 -11.96 -19.33
CA LYS A 46 2.28 -13.04 -19.45
C LYS A 46 1.51 -13.35 -18.16
N GLY A 47 2.02 -12.94 -17.02
CA GLY A 47 1.39 -13.14 -15.72
C GLY A 47 0.32 -12.09 -15.46
N ASP A 48 -0.62 -12.42 -14.58
CA ASP A 48 -1.47 -11.46 -13.93
C ASP A 48 -0.64 -10.48 -13.09
N SER A 49 -1.24 -9.36 -12.69
CA SER A 49 -0.50 -8.29 -12.04
C SER A 49 0.12 -8.77 -10.72
N ARG A 50 -0.57 -9.64 -9.98
CA ARG A 50 -0.10 -10.18 -8.70
C ARG A 50 1.12 -11.08 -8.90
N THR A 51 1.02 -12.08 -9.79
CA THR A 51 2.17 -12.96 -10.09
C THR A 51 3.37 -12.17 -10.61
N SER A 52 3.13 -11.10 -11.36
CA SER A 52 4.20 -10.20 -11.82
C SER A 52 4.96 -9.54 -10.67
N LEU A 53 4.25 -9.03 -9.66
CA LEU A 53 4.87 -8.47 -8.46
C LEU A 53 5.59 -9.52 -7.60
N GLU A 54 4.98 -10.69 -7.41
CA GLU A 54 5.61 -11.79 -6.65
C GLU A 54 6.92 -12.23 -7.33
N ALA A 55 6.93 -12.35 -8.66
CA ALA A 55 8.13 -12.68 -9.42
C ALA A 55 9.20 -11.58 -9.35
N GLU A 56 8.81 -10.30 -9.32
CA GLU A 56 9.71 -9.15 -9.14
C GLU A 56 10.33 -9.11 -7.74
N ALA A 57 9.55 -9.37 -6.69
CA ALA A 57 10.04 -9.50 -5.32
C ALA A 57 11.03 -10.65 -5.19
N TYR A 58 10.70 -11.81 -5.77
CA TYR A 58 11.58 -12.97 -5.80
C TYR A 58 12.91 -12.69 -6.52
N ALA A 59 12.85 -12.04 -7.70
CA ALA A 59 14.06 -11.68 -8.44
C ALA A 59 14.92 -10.65 -7.67
N SER A 60 14.27 -9.69 -6.99
CA SER A 60 14.95 -8.71 -6.13
C SER A 60 15.64 -9.40 -4.96
N TYR A 61 14.96 -10.30 -4.24
CA TYR A 61 15.55 -11.07 -3.15
C TYR A 61 16.81 -11.83 -3.58
N MET A 62 16.73 -12.55 -4.71
CA MET A 62 17.88 -13.30 -5.22
C MET A 62 19.06 -12.41 -5.60
N LYS A 63 18.80 -11.23 -6.19
CA LYS A 63 19.84 -10.23 -6.49
C LYS A 63 20.47 -9.68 -5.22
N GLY A 64 19.64 -9.35 -4.22
CA GLY A 64 20.06 -8.88 -2.91
C GLY A 64 21.02 -9.86 -2.26
N ALA A 65 20.65 -11.14 -2.19
CA ALA A 65 21.48 -12.19 -1.64
C ALA A 65 22.80 -12.40 -2.39
N LEU A 66 22.81 -12.33 -3.72
CA LEU A 66 24.06 -12.40 -4.48
C LEU A 66 25.01 -11.25 -4.13
N PHE A 67 24.50 -10.01 -4.05
CA PHE A 67 25.33 -8.84 -3.73
C PHE A 67 25.81 -8.86 -2.28
N PHE A 68 24.95 -9.30 -1.36
CA PHE A 68 25.27 -9.52 0.04
C PHE A 68 26.44 -10.51 0.19
N GLU A 69 26.36 -11.64 -0.50
CA GLU A 69 27.42 -12.67 -0.46
C GLU A 69 28.71 -12.23 -1.15
N GLN A 70 28.67 -11.32 -2.12
CA GLN A 70 29.85 -10.80 -2.78
C GLN A 70 30.66 -9.83 -1.90
N ASP A 71 30.02 -9.19 -0.92
CA ASP A 71 30.59 -8.17 -0.03
C ASP A 71 31.26 -6.99 -0.76
N LYS A 72 30.77 -6.66 -1.97
CA LYS A 72 31.31 -5.58 -2.82
C LYS A 72 30.32 -4.45 -3.07
N ASN A 73 29.03 -4.78 -3.17
CA ASN A 73 27.97 -3.83 -3.52
C ASN A 73 26.85 -3.88 -2.45
N ILE A 74 27.18 -3.49 -1.22
CA ILE A 74 26.25 -3.54 -0.09
C ILE A 74 25.05 -2.61 -0.31
N ASP A 75 25.24 -1.46 -0.96
CA ASP A 75 24.15 -0.56 -1.35
C ASP A 75 23.13 -1.26 -2.26
N ALA A 76 23.60 -1.94 -3.30
CA ALA A 76 22.75 -2.69 -4.22
C ALA A 76 22.04 -3.86 -3.52
N ALA A 77 22.72 -4.52 -2.57
CA ALA A 77 22.09 -5.57 -1.76
C ALA A 77 20.93 -5.01 -0.94
N MET A 78 21.16 -3.89 -0.25
CA MET A 78 20.16 -3.22 0.58
C MET A 78 18.94 -2.76 -0.23
N ILE A 79 19.15 -2.13 -1.39
CA ILE A 79 18.05 -1.69 -2.26
C ILE A 79 17.17 -2.87 -2.66
N ASN A 80 17.79 -3.98 -3.07
CA ASN A 80 17.05 -5.17 -3.49
C ASN A 80 16.28 -5.82 -2.33
N PHE A 81 16.83 -5.84 -1.12
CA PHE A 81 16.10 -6.32 0.06
C PHE A 81 14.95 -5.39 0.48
N LYS A 82 15.17 -4.07 0.44
CA LYS A 82 14.10 -3.08 0.69
C LYS A 82 12.96 -3.20 -0.32
N ASN A 83 13.26 -3.40 -1.60
CA ASN A 83 12.25 -3.65 -2.63
C ASN A 83 11.47 -4.94 -2.34
N THR A 84 12.17 -6.01 -1.96
CA THR A 84 11.54 -7.28 -1.57
C THR A 84 10.58 -7.08 -0.40
N ARG A 85 11.03 -6.39 0.65
CA ARG A 85 10.22 -6.06 1.83
C ARG A 85 8.97 -5.27 1.46
N ALA A 86 9.14 -4.19 0.71
CA ALA A 86 8.04 -3.31 0.30
C ALA A 86 6.97 -4.06 -0.50
N ILE A 87 7.37 -4.93 -1.43
CA ILE A 87 6.42 -5.72 -2.22
C ILE A 87 5.65 -6.71 -1.34
N TYR A 88 6.32 -7.47 -0.48
CA TYR A 88 5.63 -8.43 0.39
C TYR A 88 4.76 -7.74 1.45
N GLU A 89 5.16 -6.57 1.93
CA GLU A 89 4.35 -5.78 2.87
C GLU A 89 3.02 -5.37 2.23
N GLU A 90 3.04 -4.91 0.98
CA GLU A 90 1.82 -4.56 0.24
C GLU A 90 1.00 -5.79 -0.15
N LEU A 91 1.65 -6.87 -0.64
CA LEU A 91 0.94 -8.10 -1.00
C LEU A 91 0.28 -8.76 0.20
N GLY A 92 0.84 -8.59 1.41
CA GLY A 92 0.29 -9.07 2.67
C GLY A 92 -1.04 -8.41 2.99
N LYS A 93 -1.16 -7.08 2.86
CA LYS A 93 -2.37 -6.32 3.27
C LYS A 93 -3.69 -6.82 2.66
N TYR A 94 -3.64 -7.39 1.46
CA TYR A 94 -4.83 -7.73 0.67
C TYR A 94 -4.95 -9.24 0.36
N GLY A 95 -4.05 -10.06 0.90
CA GLY A 95 -4.10 -11.51 0.77
C GLY A 95 -5.01 -12.19 1.80
N SER A 96 -5.24 -13.50 1.62
CA SER A 96 -5.78 -14.37 2.68
C SER A 96 -4.88 -14.36 3.91
N ILE A 97 -5.38 -14.86 5.05
CA ILE A 97 -4.60 -14.99 6.28
C ILE A 97 -3.32 -15.81 6.04
N GLU A 98 -3.40 -16.88 5.25
CA GLU A 98 -2.23 -17.68 4.87
C GLU A 98 -1.21 -16.88 4.05
N ASN A 99 -1.68 -16.08 3.09
CA ASN A 99 -0.82 -15.21 2.29
C ASN A 99 -0.17 -14.11 3.15
N GLN A 100 -0.92 -13.55 4.10
CA GLN A 100 -0.41 -12.58 5.08
C GLN A 100 0.74 -13.18 5.90
N LEU A 101 0.56 -14.39 6.43
CA LEU A 101 1.59 -15.09 7.19
C LEU A 101 2.83 -15.39 6.34
N LEU A 102 2.65 -15.84 5.09
CA LEU A 102 3.78 -16.09 4.19
C LEU A 102 4.55 -14.81 3.84
N CYS A 103 3.84 -13.71 3.57
CA CYS A 103 4.45 -12.41 3.31
C CYS A 103 5.22 -11.91 4.55
N ARG A 104 4.63 -12.06 5.74
CA ARG A 104 5.25 -11.72 7.02
C ARG A 104 6.56 -12.50 7.23
N GLN A 105 6.55 -13.82 7.02
CA GLN A 105 7.74 -14.65 7.12
C GLN A 105 8.86 -14.18 6.18
N ARG A 106 8.52 -13.76 4.96
CA ARG A 106 9.52 -13.23 4.01
C ARG A 106 10.07 -11.87 4.43
N ILE A 107 9.26 -11.01 5.03
CA ILE A 107 9.71 -9.74 5.62
C ILE A 107 10.68 -10.00 6.77
N ASP A 108 10.29 -10.88 7.69
CA ASP A 108 11.10 -11.23 8.87
C ASP A 108 12.45 -11.88 8.47
N GLU A 109 12.51 -12.61 7.35
CA GLU A 109 13.76 -13.12 6.78
C GLU A 109 14.69 -12.03 6.23
N VAL A 110 14.15 -10.97 5.63
CA VAL A 110 14.98 -9.92 4.99
C VAL A 110 15.42 -8.81 5.93
N GLU A 111 14.68 -8.58 7.02
CA GLU A 111 14.97 -7.47 7.94
C GLU A 111 16.39 -7.53 8.52
N PRO A 112 16.90 -8.68 9.03
CA PRO A 112 18.27 -8.76 9.54
C PRO A 112 19.33 -8.46 8.48
N MET A 113 19.05 -8.77 7.21
CA MET A 113 19.95 -8.46 6.10
C MET A 113 19.96 -6.96 5.78
N ILE A 114 18.80 -6.29 5.86
CA ILE A 114 18.68 -4.84 5.70
C ILE A 114 19.43 -4.12 6.82
N ASP A 115 19.26 -4.56 8.06
CA ASP A 115 19.95 -3.99 9.23
C ASP A 115 21.46 -4.15 9.10
N PHE A 116 21.93 -5.35 8.75
CA PHE A 116 23.35 -5.60 8.51
C PHE A 116 23.94 -4.69 7.43
N CYS A 117 23.24 -4.55 6.29
CA CYS A 117 23.68 -3.65 5.22
C CYS A 117 23.73 -2.19 5.71
N SER A 118 22.72 -1.77 6.47
CA SER A 118 22.62 -0.41 7.03
C SER A 118 23.79 -0.11 7.98
N HIS A 119 24.14 -1.06 8.85
CA HIS A 119 25.28 -0.94 9.75
C HIS A 119 26.62 -0.91 8.98
N LYS A 120 26.81 -1.76 7.97
CA LYS A 120 28.03 -1.79 7.16
C LYS A 120 28.27 -0.52 6.35
N LEU A 121 27.20 0.12 5.88
CA LEU A 121 27.28 1.37 5.10
C LEU A 121 27.51 2.61 5.98
N GLY A 122 27.50 2.45 7.31
CA GLY A 122 27.96 3.44 8.27
C GLY A 122 27.37 4.83 8.06
N GLY A 123 26.12 5.07 8.44
CA GLY A 123 25.53 6.42 8.56
C GLY A 123 25.45 7.26 7.27
N SER A 124 26.05 6.85 6.14
CA SER A 124 25.92 7.45 4.81
C SER A 124 24.55 7.10 4.16
N TYR A 125 23.53 7.08 5.02
CA TYR A 125 22.14 6.69 4.83
C TYR A 125 21.41 7.61 3.84
N LEU A 126 21.87 8.86 3.71
CA LEU A 126 21.16 9.92 2.98
C LEU A 126 21.18 9.72 1.45
N GLN A 127 22.22 9.11 0.89
CA GLN A 127 22.37 9.00 -0.56
C GLN A 127 21.66 7.76 -1.16
N ALA A 128 21.52 6.69 -0.38
CA ALA A 128 20.75 5.50 -0.77
C ALA A 128 19.23 5.71 -0.68
N HIS A 129 18.78 6.72 0.08
CA HIS A 129 17.36 7.05 0.22
C HIS A 129 16.80 7.75 -1.01
N GLU A 130 17.58 8.62 -1.67
CA GLU A 130 17.16 9.35 -2.88
C GLU A 130 17.07 8.45 -4.12
N LEU A 131 17.89 7.42 -4.23
CA LEU A 131 17.80 6.41 -5.30
C LEU A 131 16.57 5.49 -5.16
N LEU A 132 15.99 5.41 -3.96
CA LEU A 132 14.79 4.62 -3.68
C LEU A 132 13.53 5.27 -4.27
N ASP A 133 13.46 6.60 -4.33
CA ASP A 133 12.21 7.30 -4.68
C ASP A 133 11.85 7.22 -6.17
N THR A 134 12.83 7.13 -7.07
CA THR A 134 12.56 7.06 -8.52
C THR A 134 12.24 5.65 -9.02
N ALA A 135 12.91 4.61 -8.49
CA ALA A 135 12.55 3.21 -8.77
C ALA A 135 11.22 2.81 -8.09
N ASN A 136 10.85 3.53 -7.02
CA ASN A 136 9.59 3.36 -6.32
C ASN A 136 8.37 3.74 -7.17
N ASP A 137 8.45 4.68 -8.10
CA ASP A 137 7.22 5.17 -8.75
C ASP A 137 6.64 4.17 -9.74
N LEU A 138 7.49 3.47 -10.50
CA LEU A 138 7.04 2.35 -11.33
C LEU A 138 6.51 1.19 -10.46
N LEU A 139 7.17 0.92 -9.34
CA LEU A 139 6.74 -0.11 -8.40
C LEU A 139 5.39 0.23 -7.75
N LYS A 140 5.21 1.48 -7.30
CA LYS A 140 3.96 2.04 -6.76
C LYS A 140 2.84 1.96 -7.79
N ALA A 141 3.13 2.26 -9.06
CA ALA A 141 2.15 2.15 -10.14
C ALA A 141 1.71 0.69 -10.37
N LYS A 142 2.66 -0.25 -10.38
CA LYS A 142 2.35 -1.69 -10.48
C LYS A 142 1.59 -2.20 -9.25
N MET A 143 1.94 -1.72 -8.06
CA MET A 143 1.20 -2.00 -6.82
C MET A 143 -0.23 -1.52 -6.94
N GLU A 144 -0.48 -0.26 -7.31
CA GLU A 144 -1.84 0.25 -7.47
C GLU A 144 -2.62 -0.52 -8.55
N ALA A 145 -1.97 -1.01 -9.61
CA ALA A 145 -2.59 -1.87 -10.60
C ALA A 145 -3.06 -3.21 -10.00
N VAL A 146 -2.22 -3.89 -9.20
CA VAL A 146 -2.59 -5.11 -8.48
C VAL A 146 -3.73 -4.86 -7.50
N LEU A 147 -3.68 -3.73 -6.79
CA LEU A 147 -4.74 -3.36 -5.87
C LEU A 147 -6.06 -3.11 -6.61
N SER A 148 -6.01 -2.41 -7.74
CA SER A 148 -7.16 -2.18 -8.59
C SER A 148 -7.76 -3.50 -9.12
N GLU A 149 -6.92 -4.43 -9.56
CA GLU A 149 -7.34 -5.74 -10.05
C GLU A 149 -7.98 -6.58 -8.93
N THR A 150 -7.34 -6.64 -7.75
CA THR A 150 -7.88 -7.33 -6.56
C THR A 150 -9.22 -6.74 -6.14
N ARG A 151 -9.34 -5.40 -6.13
CA ARG A 151 -10.60 -4.70 -5.86
C ARG A 151 -11.64 -5.03 -6.91
N SER A 152 -11.27 -5.12 -8.19
CA SER A 152 -12.22 -5.49 -9.26
C SER A 152 -12.73 -6.92 -9.10
N GLN A 153 -11.89 -7.85 -8.64
CA GLN A 153 -12.29 -9.22 -8.34
C GLN A 153 -13.23 -9.27 -7.13
N GLN A 154 -12.91 -8.53 -6.06
CA GLN A 154 -13.79 -8.41 -4.89
C GLN A 154 -15.13 -7.75 -5.25
N ALA A 155 -15.11 -6.71 -6.09
CA ALA A 155 -16.29 -6.02 -6.59
C ALA A 155 -17.24 -6.93 -7.38
N ALA A 156 -16.77 -8.06 -7.91
CA ALA A 156 -17.66 -9.01 -8.59
C ALA A 156 -18.67 -9.67 -7.62
N SER A 157 -18.30 -9.82 -6.34
CA SER A 157 -19.15 -10.42 -5.30
C SER A 157 -20.06 -9.42 -4.57
N MET A 158 -19.74 -8.12 -4.61
CA MET A 158 -20.47 -7.10 -3.86
C MET A 158 -21.63 -6.52 -4.68
N THR A 159 -22.80 -7.14 -4.68
CA THR A 159 -23.93 -6.65 -5.49
C THR A 159 -24.77 -5.56 -4.81
N GLU A 160 -24.53 -5.26 -3.53
CA GLU A 160 -25.37 -4.38 -2.71
C GLU A 160 -24.55 -3.46 -1.79
N PHE A 161 -25.09 -2.27 -1.51
CA PHE A 161 -24.59 -1.32 -0.53
C PHE A 161 -25.58 -1.21 0.64
N LYS A 162 -25.10 -1.36 1.87
CA LYS A 162 -25.94 -1.28 3.09
C LYS A 162 -25.71 0.02 3.83
N TRP A 163 -26.77 0.78 4.08
CA TRP A 163 -26.72 2.01 4.87
C TRP A 163 -27.97 2.16 5.73
N LEU A 164 -27.79 2.36 7.05
CA LEU A 164 -28.85 2.50 8.06
C LEU A 164 -29.97 1.44 7.94
N GLY A 165 -29.58 0.18 7.72
CA GLY A 165 -30.52 -0.95 7.59
C GLY A 165 -31.23 -1.06 6.23
N ARG A 166 -30.98 -0.16 5.29
CA ARG A 166 -31.44 -0.25 3.90
C ARG A 166 -30.36 -0.82 2.99
N THR A 167 -30.78 -1.58 1.99
CA THR A 167 -29.94 -2.18 0.94
C THR A 167 -30.20 -1.50 -0.38
N PHE A 168 -29.15 -1.03 -1.04
CA PHE A 168 -29.19 -0.42 -2.36
C PHE A 168 -28.45 -1.32 -3.35
N PRO A 169 -29.08 -1.75 -4.46
CA PRO A 169 -28.41 -2.57 -5.46
C PRO A 169 -27.34 -1.76 -6.19
N ILE A 170 -26.21 -2.39 -6.51
CA ILE A 170 -25.12 -1.77 -7.29
C ILE A 170 -24.87 -2.58 -8.55
N THR A 171 -25.45 -2.12 -9.65
CA THR A 171 -25.31 -2.75 -10.97
C THR A 171 -23.97 -2.41 -11.62
N ASN A 172 -23.52 -1.15 -11.50
CA ASN A 172 -22.29 -0.67 -12.12
C ASN A 172 -21.02 -1.14 -11.38
N ALA A 173 -20.18 -1.90 -12.09
CA ALA A 173 -18.91 -2.39 -11.56
C ALA A 173 -17.94 -1.27 -11.11
N LYS A 174 -17.93 -0.12 -11.80
CA LYS A 174 -17.07 1.02 -11.43
C LYS A 174 -17.49 1.61 -10.08
N THR A 175 -18.80 1.77 -9.86
CA THR A 175 -19.36 2.21 -8.58
C THR A 175 -18.98 1.25 -7.45
N ARG A 176 -19.08 -0.07 -7.69
CA ARG A 176 -18.65 -1.09 -6.72
C ARG A 176 -17.18 -0.97 -6.34
N VAL A 177 -16.29 -0.84 -7.33
CA VAL A 177 -14.84 -0.70 -7.10
C VAL A 177 -14.53 0.55 -6.28
N SER A 178 -15.15 1.69 -6.60
CA SER A 178 -14.92 2.94 -5.87
C SER A 178 -15.43 2.89 -4.42
N ILE A 179 -16.59 2.28 -4.18
CA ILE A 179 -17.12 2.09 -2.81
C ILE A 179 -16.22 1.13 -2.01
N LEU A 180 -15.78 0.02 -2.60
CA LEU A 180 -14.86 -0.92 -1.93
C LEU A 180 -13.53 -0.25 -1.59
N LYS A 181 -12.99 0.57 -2.50
CA LYS A 181 -11.78 1.36 -2.23
C LYS A 181 -11.97 2.26 -1.02
N ALA A 182 -13.10 2.97 -0.92
CA ALA A 182 -13.39 3.82 0.22
C ALA A 182 -13.53 3.02 1.53
N GLN A 183 -14.29 1.91 1.53
CA GLN A 183 -14.48 1.05 2.70
C GLN A 183 -13.17 0.41 3.19
N GLN A 184 -12.25 0.08 2.28
CA GLN A 184 -10.93 -0.41 2.64
C GLN A 184 -10.10 0.68 3.31
N LEU A 185 -10.06 1.89 2.74
CA LEU A 185 -9.36 3.03 3.33
C LEU A 185 -9.92 3.40 4.71
N GLU A 186 -11.23 3.26 4.92
CA GLU A 186 -11.86 3.42 6.24
C GLU A 186 -11.41 2.36 7.24
N ARG A 187 -11.29 1.10 6.81
CA ARG A 187 -10.74 0.02 7.65
C ARG A 187 -9.28 0.30 8.01
N ASP A 188 -8.47 0.70 7.04
CA ASP A 188 -7.08 1.09 7.25
C ASP A 188 -6.96 2.27 8.22
N LEU A 189 -7.85 3.27 8.12
CA LEU A 189 -7.93 4.40 9.04
C LEU A 189 -8.30 3.96 10.47
N SER A 190 -9.25 3.02 10.61
CA SER A 190 -9.66 2.49 11.91
C SER A 190 -8.56 1.66 12.59
N ALA A 191 -7.82 0.85 11.82
CA ALA A 191 -6.66 0.12 12.32
C ALA A 191 -5.53 1.09 12.76
N ALA A 192 -5.30 2.14 11.97
CA ALA A 192 -4.37 3.22 12.29
C ALA A 192 -4.81 4.11 13.47
N ALA A 193 -6.04 3.97 13.98
CA ALA A 193 -6.47 4.64 15.19
C ALA A 193 -5.94 3.96 16.46
N THR A 194 -5.63 2.66 16.39
CA THR A 194 -5.07 1.86 17.50
C THR A 194 -3.56 2.05 17.63
N GLU A 195 -2.88 2.38 16.54
CA GLU A 195 -1.47 2.75 16.51
C GLU A 195 -1.29 4.27 16.63
N SER A 196 -0.20 4.74 17.24
CA SER A 196 0.13 6.18 17.37
C SER A 196 0.56 6.77 16.01
N VAL A 197 -0.37 6.82 15.06
CA VAL A 197 -0.15 7.34 13.71
C VAL A 197 -0.29 8.86 13.70
N ALA A 198 0.72 9.55 13.15
CA ALA A 198 0.75 11.00 13.01
C ALA A 198 -0.53 11.55 12.34
N ALA A 199 -1.05 12.65 12.88
CA ALA A 199 -2.33 13.21 12.47
C ALA A 199 -2.38 13.60 10.97
N ASP A 200 -1.25 14.03 10.40
CA ASP A 200 -1.14 14.37 8.98
C ASP A 200 -1.35 13.16 8.06
N LYS A 201 -0.91 11.97 8.49
CA LYS A 201 -1.15 10.71 7.74
C LYS A 201 -2.64 10.36 7.75
N LYS A 202 -3.33 10.58 8.88
CA LYS A 202 -4.78 10.34 8.99
C LYS A 202 -5.56 11.29 8.08
N LEU A 203 -5.17 12.57 8.00
CA LEU A 203 -5.77 13.54 7.08
C LEU A 203 -5.58 13.13 5.61
N ALA A 204 -4.38 12.69 5.23
CA ALA A 204 -4.13 12.20 3.88
C ALA A 204 -4.97 10.96 3.50
N ILE A 205 -5.32 10.11 4.47
CA ILE A 205 -6.24 8.98 4.25
C ILE A 205 -7.67 9.48 4.02
N PHE A 206 -8.15 10.48 4.78
CA PHE A 206 -9.46 11.10 4.55
C PHE A 206 -9.59 11.68 3.13
N ASP A 207 -8.56 12.37 2.62
CA ASP A 207 -8.58 12.90 1.25
C ASP A 207 -8.74 11.79 0.20
N LYS A 208 -8.10 10.64 0.42
CA LYS A 208 -8.26 9.46 -0.45
C LYS A 208 -9.66 8.85 -0.33
N ILE A 209 -10.25 8.82 0.87
CA ILE A 209 -11.63 8.36 1.11
C ILE A 209 -12.61 9.27 0.35
N PHE A 210 -12.44 10.59 0.45
CA PHE A 210 -13.28 11.55 -0.26
C PHE A 210 -13.17 11.38 -1.77
N SER A 211 -11.96 11.27 -2.31
CA SER A 211 -11.76 11.00 -3.75
C SER A 211 -12.51 9.74 -4.18
N ALA A 212 -12.41 8.64 -3.44
CA ALA A 212 -13.06 7.38 -3.79
C ALA A 212 -14.60 7.49 -3.76
N TYR A 213 -15.18 8.14 -2.74
CA TYR A 213 -16.63 8.36 -2.71
C TYR A 213 -17.11 9.36 -3.77
N HIS A 214 -16.33 10.39 -4.09
CA HIS A 214 -16.65 11.31 -5.19
C HIS A 214 -16.62 10.59 -6.55
N ASP A 215 -15.65 9.71 -6.78
CA ASP A 215 -15.60 8.87 -7.98
C ASP A 215 -16.82 7.94 -8.06
N ALA A 216 -17.23 7.33 -6.94
CA ALA A 216 -18.45 6.52 -6.86
C ALA A 216 -19.69 7.33 -7.23
N ARG A 217 -19.87 8.51 -6.63
CA ARG A 217 -21.00 9.41 -6.93
C ARG A 217 -20.98 9.93 -8.36
N SER A 218 -19.80 10.18 -8.93
CA SER A 218 -19.66 10.54 -10.33
C SER A 218 -20.19 9.43 -11.23
N CYS A 219 -19.82 8.17 -10.95
CA CYS A 219 -20.35 7.01 -11.68
C CYS A 219 -21.87 6.88 -11.53
N ILE A 220 -22.41 7.00 -10.31
CA ILE A 220 -23.86 6.92 -10.05
C ILE A 220 -24.62 8.01 -10.81
N ARG A 221 -24.13 9.25 -10.80
CA ARG A 221 -24.77 10.37 -11.53
C ARG A 221 -24.72 10.19 -13.05
N ASN A 222 -23.64 9.62 -13.58
CA ASN A 222 -23.56 9.28 -15.00
C ASN A 222 -24.55 8.17 -15.38
N ASP A 223 -24.72 7.16 -14.52
CA ASP A 223 -25.71 6.11 -14.72
C ASP A 223 -27.13 6.68 -14.66
N LEU A 224 -27.40 7.60 -13.73
CA LEU A 224 -28.69 8.28 -13.58
C LEU A 224 -29.03 9.15 -14.80
N ALA A 225 -28.04 9.83 -15.38
CA ALA A 225 -28.19 10.56 -16.63
C ALA A 225 -28.47 9.63 -17.83
N SER A 226 -28.01 8.37 -17.76
CA SER A 226 -28.15 7.37 -18.82
C SER A 226 -29.36 6.44 -18.63
N ALA A 227 -30.07 6.52 -17.50
CA ALA A 227 -31.13 5.59 -17.09
C ALA A 227 -32.45 5.70 -17.89
N GLY A 228 -32.57 6.64 -18.83
CA GLY A 228 -33.74 6.77 -19.70
C GLY A 228 -35.04 7.02 -18.93
N ASN A 229 -36.08 6.21 -19.17
CA ASN A 229 -37.40 6.30 -18.51
C ASN A 229 -37.67 5.18 -17.48
N ALA A 230 -36.64 4.44 -17.05
CA ALA A 230 -36.81 3.40 -16.05
C ALA A 230 -36.90 4.02 -14.65
N GLU A 231 -38.12 4.33 -14.19
CA GLU A 231 -38.39 5.03 -12.92
C GLU A 231 -37.82 4.27 -11.72
N ASP A 232 -38.03 2.95 -11.64
CA ASP A 232 -37.53 2.09 -10.55
C ASP A 232 -35.99 2.13 -10.44
N ILE A 233 -35.29 2.11 -11.58
CA ILE A 233 -33.82 2.18 -11.62
C ILE A 233 -33.32 3.56 -11.17
N LYS A 234 -34.04 4.63 -11.54
CA LYS A 234 -33.70 5.98 -11.09
C LYS A 234 -33.89 6.15 -9.59
N ASP A 235 -34.95 5.60 -9.02
CA ASP A 235 -35.20 5.64 -7.59
C ASP A 235 -34.12 4.90 -6.81
N ASP A 236 -33.71 3.72 -7.27
CA ASP A 236 -32.58 2.97 -6.69
C ASP A 236 -31.26 3.76 -6.76
N LEU A 237 -30.93 4.33 -7.93
CA LEU A 237 -29.71 5.12 -8.13
C LEU A 237 -29.72 6.42 -7.30
N ASN A 238 -30.86 7.09 -7.18
CA ASN A 238 -31.03 8.29 -6.36
C ASN A 238 -30.92 7.95 -4.86
N GLY A 239 -31.49 6.82 -4.45
CA GLY A 239 -31.33 6.27 -3.10
C GLY A 239 -29.86 5.97 -2.79
N LEU A 240 -29.16 5.34 -3.73
CA LEU A 240 -27.73 5.05 -3.62
C LEU A 240 -26.88 6.32 -3.56
N ASP A 241 -27.11 7.33 -4.41
CA ASP A 241 -26.35 8.61 -4.35
C ASP A 241 -26.59 9.32 -3.02
N LYS A 242 -27.81 9.33 -2.50
CA LYS A 242 -28.13 9.90 -1.18
C LYS A 242 -27.44 9.14 -0.05
N ALA A 243 -27.42 7.81 -0.10
CA ALA A 243 -26.74 6.98 0.89
C ALA A 243 -25.23 7.22 0.88
N VAL A 244 -24.60 7.23 -0.29
CA VAL A 244 -23.17 7.54 -0.44
C VAL A 244 -22.87 8.99 0.00
N SER A 245 -23.76 9.94 -0.30
CA SER A 245 -23.64 11.33 0.16
C SER A 245 -23.71 11.45 1.67
N ALA A 246 -24.60 10.71 2.32
CA ALA A 246 -24.72 10.70 3.77
C ALA A 246 -23.45 10.13 4.43
N VAL A 247 -22.89 9.04 3.88
CA VAL A 247 -21.61 8.49 4.34
C VAL A 247 -20.48 9.50 4.16
N LEU A 248 -20.41 10.18 3.01
CA LEU A 248 -19.43 11.23 2.76
C LEU A 248 -19.55 12.38 3.80
N GLY A 249 -20.78 12.79 4.12
CA GLY A 249 -21.06 13.80 5.15
C GLY A 249 -20.54 13.35 6.53
N LEU A 250 -20.83 12.11 6.92
CA LEU A 250 -20.32 11.54 8.17
C LEU A 250 -18.79 11.55 8.23
N ARG A 251 -18.11 11.13 7.15
CA ARG A 251 -16.63 11.17 7.08
C ARG A 251 -16.08 12.59 7.11
N THR A 252 -16.82 13.57 6.57
CA THR A 252 -16.45 14.99 6.64
C THR A 252 -16.50 15.50 8.07
N ILE A 253 -17.54 15.12 8.83
CA ILE A 253 -17.66 15.45 10.26
C ILE A 253 -16.49 14.83 11.03
N GLU A 254 -16.18 13.56 10.83
CA GLU A 254 -15.06 12.87 11.50
C GLU A 254 -13.70 13.53 11.19
N ARG A 255 -13.45 13.89 9.92
CA ARG A 255 -12.24 14.62 9.53
C ARG A 255 -12.16 15.99 10.20
N ASN A 256 -13.28 16.71 10.29
CA ASN A 256 -13.33 18.03 10.91
C ASN A 256 -13.13 17.94 12.43
N GLN A 257 -13.64 16.89 13.08
CA GLN A 257 -13.35 16.61 14.48
C GLN A 257 -11.86 16.35 14.71
N LEU A 258 -11.20 15.63 13.81
CA LEU A 258 -9.74 15.44 13.84
C LEU A 258 -9.00 16.78 13.70
N LEU A 259 -9.40 17.64 12.77
CA LEU A 259 -8.81 18.98 12.64
C LEU A 259 -8.97 19.83 13.90
N VAL A 260 -10.15 19.80 14.53
CA VAL A 260 -10.39 20.46 15.83
C VAL A 260 -9.48 19.89 16.91
N SER A 261 -9.32 18.57 16.97
CA SER A 261 -8.42 17.91 17.94
C SER A 261 -6.97 18.36 17.77
N ILE A 262 -6.48 18.40 16.52
CA ILE A 262 -5.13 18.89 16.18
C ILE A 262 -5.00 20.37 16.58
N GLY A 263 -5.98 21.20 16.20
CA GLY A 263 -5.99 22.64 16.50
C GLY A 263 -5.98 22.90 18.01
N LYS A 264 -6.77 22.16 18.79
CA LYS A 264 -6.76 22.21 20.25
C LYS A 264 -5.39 21.84 20.83
N SER A 265 -4.80 20.73 20.38
CA SER A 265 -3.49 20.29 20.87
C SER A 265 -2.40 21.34 20.61
N LYS A 266 -2.40 21.96 19.42
CA LYS A 266 -1.48 23.05 19.08
C LYS A 266 -1.78 24.36 19.82
N PHE A 267 -3.02 24.56 20.25
CA PHE A 267 -3.43 25.70 21.06
C PHE A 267 -3.03 25.55 22.53
N THR A 268 -3.08 24.33 23.09
CA THR A 268 -2.79 24.06 24.51
C THR A 268 -1.32 23.81 24.82
N LYS A 269 -0.49 23.44 23.83
CA LYS A 269 0.97 23.36 24.01
C LYS A 269 1.53 24.77 24.31
N HIS A 270 2.17 24.92 25.47
CA HIS A 270 2.81 26.17 25.89
C HIS A 270 3.93 26.60 24.92
N ARG A 271 4.13 27.92 24.85
CA ARG A 271 4.97 28.71 23.93
C ARG A 271 6.49 28.47 24.01
N ASP A 272 6.94 27.30 24.47
CA ASP A 272 8.36 27.05 24.80
C ASP A 272 9.14 26.26 23.73
N GLU A 273 8.48 25.64 22.75
CA GLU A 273 9.17 25.04 21.60
C GLU A 273 9.24 26.03 20.43
N LYS A 274 10.39 26.69 20.29
CA LYS A 274 10.70 27.81 19.37
C LYS A 274 10.45 27.58 17.85
N ASN A 275 9.78 26.53 17.41
CA ASN A 275 9.55 26.24 15.98
C ASN A 275 8.17 25.66 15.61
N GLU A 276 7.23 25.41 16.53
CA GLU A 276 5.87 24.97 16.15
C GLU A 276 4.90 26.16 16.02
N ARG A 277 4.25 26.32 14.85
CA ARG A 277 3.20 27.32 14.64
C ARG A 277 2.00 26.99 15.53
N THR A 278 1.69 27.86 16.49
CA THR A 278 0.49 27.79 17.32
C THR A 278 -0.76 28.10 16.50
N THR A 279 -1.84 27.37 16.73
CA THR A 279 -3.15 27.65 16.10
C THR A 279 -3.75 28.92 16.71
N LYS A 280 -4.22 29.84 15.88
CA LYS A 280 -4.85 31.08 16.37
C LYS A 280 -6.27 30.80 16.89
N PRO A 281 -6.78 31.56 17.89
CA PRO A 281 -8.15 31.41 18.38
C PRO A 281 -9.21 31.49 17.26
N GLU A 282 -9.03 32.39 16.30
CA GLU A 282 -9.96 32.57 15.18
C GLU A 282 -9.97 31.37 14.24
N GLU A 283 -8.83 30.70 14.06
CA GLU A 283 -8.74 29.47 13.28
C GLU A 283 -9.47 28.31 13.97
N LEU A 284 -9.37 28.21 15.31
CA LEU A 284 -10.09 27.20 16.07
C LEU A 284 -11.61 27.41 16.01
N VAL A 285 -12.08 28.65 16.10
CA VAL A 285 -13.51 28.98 15.93
C VAL A 285 -14.00 28.58 14.54
N ARG A 286 -13.26 28.91 13.47
CA ARG A 286 -13.60 28.50 12.10
C ARG A 286 -13.72 26.98 11.94
N LEU A 287 -12.88 26.21 12.63
CA LEU A 287 -12.95 24.74 12.59
C LEU A 287 -14.22 24.21 13.25
N TYR A 288 -14.73 24.86 14.29
CA TYR A 288 -16.02 24.52 14.89
C TYR A 288 -17.20 24.96 14.03
N ASP A 289 -17.13 26.13 13.40
CA ASP A 289 -18.15 26.57 12.46
C ASP A 289 -18.30 25.56 11.30
N LEU A 290 -17.18 25.01 10.83
CA LEU A 290 -17.14 23.96 9.81
C LEU A 290 -17.84 22.65 10.25
N LEU A 291 -17.92 22.38 11.56
CA LEU A 291 -18.68 21.23 12.09
C LEU A 291 -20.18 21.49 12.15
N ILE A 292 -20.60 22.76 12.25
CA ILE A 292 -22.01 23.16 12.36
C ILE A 292 -22.66 23.27 10.98
N GLN A 293 -21.88 23.53 9.94
CA GLN A 293 -22.36 23.77 8.56
C GLN A 293 -22.62 22.49 7.74
N ILE A 294 -22.37 21.30 8.29
CA ILE A 294 -22.55 19.99 7.61
C ILE A 294 -23.88 19.36 8.01
#